data_AF-A0A6A8QTJ2-F1
#
_entry.id   AF-A0A6A8QTJ2-F1
#
_cell.length_a   1.000
_cell.length_b   1.000
_cell.length_c   1.000
_cell.angle_alpha   90.00
_cell.angle_beta   90.00
_cell.angle_gamma   90.00
#
_symmetry.space_group_name_H-M   'P 1'
#
loop_
_entity.id
_entity.type
_entity.pdbx_description
1 polymer ?
#
loop_
_entity_poly.entity_id
_entity_poly.type
_entity_poly.pdbx_seq_one_letter_code
_entity_poly.pdbx_strand_id
1 'polypeptide(L)'
;MVILNEIRRRARHVIGPFIGLTAVVYFAYHTVQGDRGLLAWWRLTQEIKQAEETLAQLEETRDNLDHRAQLLRPEHLDADMLEERARKMLNMGRDDEVIILRPHS
;
A
#
# COMPACT_ATOMS: atom_id res chain seq x y z
N MET A 1 -43.97 40.26 46.06
CA MET A 1 -42.49 40.23 45.93
C MET A 1 -41.83 38.96 46.49
N VAL A 2 -42.55 37.98 47.05
CA VAL A 2 -41.94 36.73 47.57
C VAL A 2 -41.74 35.69 46.46
N ILE A 3 -42.72 35.57 45.56
CA ILE A 3 -42.72 34.62 44.42
C ILE A 3 -41.50 34.81 43.50
N LEU A 4 -41.11 36.07 43.23
CA LEU A 4 -39.95 36.37 42.39
C LEU A 4 -38.64 35.84 42.99
N ASN A 5 -38.51 35.91 44.32
CA ASN A 5 -37.30 35.46 45.02
C ASN A 5 -37.21 33.93 45.09
N GLU A 6 -38.34 33.24 45.21
CA GLU A 6 -38.38 31.77 45.13
C GLU A 6 -38.08 31.25 43.73
N ILE A 7 -38.62 31.89 42.69
CA ILE A 7 -38.29 31.58 41.30
C ILE A 7 -36.79 31.78 41.07
N ARG A 8 -36.21 32.90 41.52
CA ARG A 8 -34.77 33.18 41.40
C ARG A 8 -33.90 32.14 42.13
N ARG A 9 -34.33 31.69 43.32
CA ARG A 9 -33.62 30.67 44.11
C ARG A 9 -33.67 29.29 43.46
N ARG A 10 -34.82 28.91 42.86
CA ARG A 10 -34.98 27.64 42.12
C ARG A 10 -34.26 27.69 40.77
N ALA A 11 -34.34 28.80 40.05
CA ALA A 11 -33.67 29.00 38.77
C ALA A 11 -32.15 28.81 38.89
N ARG A 12 -31.52 29.31 39.96
CA ARG A 12 -30.07 29.12 40.20
C ARG A 12 -29.64 27.64 40.26
N HIS A 13 -30.53 26.74 40.67
CA HIS A 13 -30.25 25.30 40.74
C HIS A 13 -30.53 24.56 39.43
N VAL A 14 -31.38 25.11 38.56
CA VAL A 14 -31.76 24.49 37.28
C VAL A 14 -30.91 25.00 36.12
N ILE A 15 -30.48 26.26 36.16
CA ILE A 15 -29.69 26.89 35.09
C ILE A 15 -28.36 26.17 34.87
N GLY A 16 -27.64 25.78 35.95
CA GLY A 16 -26.36 25.08 35.83
C GLY A 16 -26.48 23.74 35.10
N PRO A 17 -27.34 22.80 35.57
CA PRO A 17 -27.59 21.53 34.88
C PRO A 17 -28.12 21.71 33.45
N PHE A 18 -28.96 22.73 33.20
CA PHE A 18 -29.52 23.00 31.88
C PHE A 18 -28.45 23.46 30.88
N ILE A 19 -27.54 24.36 31.30
CA ILE A 19 -26.40 24.78 30.48
C ILE A 19 -25.48 23.58 30.23
N GLY A 20 -25.22 22.76 31.25
CA GLY A 20 -24.41 21.55 31.11
C GLY A 20 -24.99 20.57 30.10
N LEU A 21 -26.29 20.28 30.18
CA LEU A 21 -26.99 19.42 29.23
C LEU A 21 -26.93 19.99 27.80
N THR A 22 -27.16 21.28 27.65
CA THR A 22 -27.11 21.96 26.34
C THR A 22 -25.70 21.88 25.74
N ALA A 23 -24.66 22.07 26.55
CA ALA A 23 -23.27 21.95 26.12
C ALA A 23 -22.95 20.51 25.69
N VAL A 24 -23.37 19.49 26.46
CA VAL A 24 -23.16 18.08 26.10
C VAL A 24 -23.85 17.76 24.77
N VAL A 25 -25.09 18.19 24.58
CA VAL A 25 -25.81 17.98 23.31
C VAL A 25 -25.12 18.68 22.16
N TYR A 26 -24.68 19.92 22.35
CA TYR A 26 -23.94 20.68 21.33
C TYR A 26 -22.64 19.98 20.94
N PHE A 27 -21.83 19.55 21.90
CA PHE A 27 -20.58 18.85 21.63
C PHE A 27 -20.83 17.47 21.01
N ALA A 28 -21.83 16.73 21.46
CA ALA A 28 -22.19 15.44 20.86
C ALA A 28 -22.62 15.61 19.39
N TYR A 29 -23.48 16.58 19.11
CA TYR A 29 -23.90 16.91 17.74
C TYR A 29 -22.73 17.36 16.87
N HIS A 30 -21.88 18.27 17.39
CA HIS A 30 -20.74 18.79 16.65
C HIS A 30 -19.63 17.75 16.44
N THR A 31 -19.53 16.75 17.32
CA THR A 31 -18.61 15.61 17.15
C THR A 31 -19.09 14.66 16.05
N VAL A 32 -20.40 14.56 15.83
CA VAL A 32 -20.97 13.77 14.74
C VAL A 32 -20.93 14.53 13.40
N GLN A 33 -21.13 15.86 13.42
CA GLN A 33 -21.23 16.68 12.22
C GLN A 33 -19.93 17.40 11.81
N GLY A 34 -18.92 17.42 12.68
CA GLY A 34 -17.61 17.98 12.36
C GLY A 34 -16.75 17.00 11.57
N ASP A 35 -16.06 17.49 10.53
CA ASP A 35 -15.16 16.75 9.63
C ASP A 35 -14.04 15.95 10.31
N ARG A 36 -13.85 16.11 11.63
CA ARG A 36 -12.85 15.38 12.46
C ARG A 36 -13.49 14.50 13.54
N GLY A 37 -14.77 14.17 13.40
CA GLY A 37 -15.47 13.29 14.30
C GLY A 37 -14.87 11.88 14.36
N LEU A 38 -15.22 11.12 15.40
CA LEU A 38 -14.86 9.70 15.55
C LEU A 38 -15.07 8.87 14.27
N LEU A 39 -16.08 9.22 13.47
CA LEU A 39 -16.37 8.55 12.21
C LEU A 39 -15.30 8.80 11.14
N ALA A 40 -14.78 10.02 11.04
CA ALA A 40 -13.71 10.37 10.11
C ALA A 40 -12.38 9.70 10.52
N TRP A 41 -12.09 9.67 11.82
CA TRP A 41 -10.96 8.91 12.36
C TRP A 41 -11.08 7.42 12.03
N TRP A 42 -12.26 6.82 12.23
CA TRP A 42 -12.48 5.40 11.93
C TRP A 42 -12.32 5.09 10.44
N ARG A 43 -12.86 5.94 9.55
CA ARG A 43 -12.67 5.81 8.09
C ARG A 43 -11.20 5.91 7.69
N LEU A 44 -10.49 6.91 8.20
CA LEU A 44 -9.07 7.09 7.91
C LEU A 44 -8.24 5.90 8.39
N THR A 45 -8.52 5.36 9.58
CA THR A 45 -7.86 4.15 10.07
C THR A 45 -8.14 2.94 9.17
N GLN A 46 -9.36 2.81 8.63
CA GLN A 46 -9.67 1.74 7.69
C GLN A 46 -8.92 1.90 6.35
N GLU A 47 -8.84 3.12 5.81
CA GLU A 47 -8.09 3.40 4.58
C GLU A 47 -6.60 3.10 4.74
N ILE A 48 -6.00 3.51 5.87
CA ILE A 48 -4.59 3.19 6.18
C ILE A 48 -4.39 1.68 6.20
N LYS A 49 -5.27 0.94 6.89
CA LYS A 49 -5.15 -0.51 6.97
C LYS A 49 -5.26 -1.19 5.60
N GLN A 50 -6.17 -0.73 4.74
CA GLN A 50 -6.31 -1.26 3.37
C GLN A 50 -5.07 -0.97 2.51
N ALA A 51 -4.50 0.23 2.65
CA ALA A 51 -3.27 0.59 1.93
C ALA A 51 -2.07 -0.25 2.40
N GLU A 52 -1.94 -0.50 3.70
CA GLU A 52 -0.92 -1.38 4.28
C GLU A 52 -1.06 -2.82 3.80
N GLU A 53 -2.28 -3.37 3.78
CA GLU A 53 -2.56 -4.72 3.25
C GLU A 53 -2.20 -4.82 1.76
N THR A 54 -2.50 -3.78 0.98
CA THR A 54 -2.16 -3.73 -0.45
C THR A 54 -0.64 -3.66 -0.66
N LEU A 55 0.05 -2.85 0.16
CA LEU A 55 1.50 -2.73 0.12
C LEU A 55 2.16 -4.08 0.42
N ALA A 56 1.72 -4.78 1.46
CA ALA A 56 2.27 -6.08 1.83
C ALA A 56 2.11 -7.12 0.70
N GLN A 57 0.97 -7.14 0.01
CA GLN A 57 0.75 -8.03 -1.15
C GLN A 57 1.67 -7.69 -2.33
N LEU A 58 1.88 -6.40 -2.59
CA LEU A 58 2.77 -5.93 -3.65
C LEU A 58 4.23 -6.25 -3.33
N GLU A 59 4.66 -6.10 -2.08
CA GLU A 59 5.99 -6.47 -1.62
C GLU A 59 6.23 -7.97 -1.78
N GLU A 60 5.29 -8.82 -1.35
CA GLU A 60 5.39 -10.27 -1.55
C GLU A 60 5.49 -10.65 -3.04
N THR A 61 4.71 -9.97 -3.89
CA THR A 61 4.78 -10.17 -5.35
C THR A 61 6.13 -9.75 -5.91
N ARG A 62 6.68 -8.62 -5.46
CA ARG A 62 8.01 -8.15 -5.87
C ARG A 62 9.09 -9.13 -5.44
N ASP A 63 9.07 -9.58 -4.20
CA ASP A 63 10.05 -10.56 -3.69
C ASP A 63 10.01 -11.87 -4.48
N ASN A 64 8.82 -12.34 -4.83
CA ASN A 64 8.67 -13.55 -5.66
C ASN A 64 9.25 -13.34 -7.07
N LEU A 65 8.99 -12.18 -7.67
CA LEU A 65 9.49 -11.83 -8.99
C LEU A 65 11.01 -11.61 -8.97
N ASP A 66 11.56 -10.98 -7.94
CA ASP A 66 12.99 -10.80 -7.77
C ASP A 66 13.69 -12.13 -7.56
N HIS A 67 13.10 -13.05 -6.79
CA HIS A 67 13.61 -14.42 -6.65
C HIS A 67 13.62 -15.16 -8.00
N ARG A 68 12.53 -15.07 -8.77
CA ARG A 68 12.48 -15.66 -10.12
C ARG A 68 13.46 -14.99 -11.08
N ALA A 69 13.62 -13.67 -11.01
CA ALA A 69 14.57 -12.93 -11.82
C ALA A 69 16.01 -13.30 -11.46
N GLN A 70 16.32 -13.55 -10.18
CA GLN A 70 17.62 -14.07 -9.76
C GLN A 70 17.86 -15.49 -10.31
N LEU A 71 16.85 -16.35 -10.31
CA LEU A 71 16.94 -17.70 -10.90
C LEU A 71 17.09 -17.66 -12.44
N LEU A 72 16.58 -16.62 -13.09
CA LEU A 72 16.67 -16.40 -14.54
C LEU A 72 17.87 -15.55 -14.95
N ARG A 73 18.54 -14.87 -14.01
CA ARG A 73 19.70 -14.02 -14.27
C ARG A 73 20.91 -14.91 -14.54
N PRO A 74 21.46 -14.90 -15.76
CA PRO A 74 22.65 -15.64 -16.13
C PRO A 74 23.93 -14.95 -15.64
N GLU A 75 23.86 -14.13 -14.60
CA GLU A 75 25.00 -13.33 -14.11
C GLU A 75 25.91 -14.12 -13.17
N HIS A 76 25.53 -15.37 -12.86
CA HIS A 76 26.44 -16.46 -12.49
C HIS A 76 26.39 -17.62 -13.50
N LEU A 77 25.81 -17.41 -14.69
CA LEU A 77 25.96 -18.32 -15.82
C LEU A 77 27.22 -17.87 -16.59
N ASP A 78 28.33 -17.96 -15.87
CA ASP A 78 29.68 -18.23 -16.34
C ASP A 78 30.05 -17.60 -17.69
N ALA A 79 30.71 -16.43 -17.65
CA ALA A 79 31.50 -15.95 -18.78
C ALA A 79 32.46 -17.05 -19.28
N ASP A 80 32.96 -17.91 -18.38
CA ASP A 80 33.76 -19.09 -18.69
C ASP A 80 32.97 -20.19 -19.44
N MET A 81 31.66 -20.35 -19.21
CA MET A 81 30.80 -21.30 -19.96
C MET A 81 30.41 -20.74 -21.33
N LEU A 82 30.24 -19.42 -21.46
CA LEU A 82 30.12 -18.76 -22.77
C LEU A 82 31.41 -18.93 -23.57
N GLU A 83 32.57 -18.81 -22.94
CA GLU A 83 33.87 -19.03 -23.57
C GLU A 83 34.08 -20.50 -23.96
N GLU A 84 33.73 -21.46 -23.10
CA GLU A 84 33.79 -22.90 -23.41
C GLU A 84 32.83 -23.30 -24.55
N ARG A 85 31.61 -22.74 -24.57
CA ARG A 85 30.63 -23.04 -25.62
C ARG A 85 30.98 -22.36 -26.94
N ALA A 86 31.57 -21.16 -26.90
CA ALA A 86 32.15 -20.51 -28.07
C ALA A 86 33.35 -21.31 -28.61
N ARG A 87 34.23 -21.83 -27.75
CA ARG A 87 35.40 -22.64 -28.16
C ARG A 87 35.01 -24.00 -28.76
N LYS A 88 33.92 -24.62 -28.27
CA LYS A 88 33.33 -25.82 -28.88
C LYS A 88 32.63 -25.55 -30.21
N MET A 89 32.04 -24.37 -30.40
CA MET A 89 31.34 -24.00 -31.65
C MET A 89 32.27 -23.37 -32.71
N LEU A 90 33.34 -22.68 -32.32
CA LEU A 90 34.30 -22.04 -33.24
C LEU A 90 35.25 -23.02 -33.96
N ASN A 91 35.03 -24.33 -33.84
CA ASN A 91 35.64 -25.32 -34.74
C ASN A 91 34.70 -25.75 -35.88
N MET A 92 33.67 -24.95 -36.21
CA MET A 92 32.94 -25.05 -37.47
C MET A 92 32.49 -23.67 -37.97
N GLY A 93 33.10 -23.25 -39.08
CA GLY A 93 32.56 -22.20 -39.97
C GLY A 93 33.30 -20.87 -39.90
N ARG A 94 34.49 -20.79 -40.52
CA ARG A 94 34.95 -19.51 -41.07
C ARG A 94 34.29 -19.29 -42.44
N ASP A 95 34.06 -18.02 -42.72
CA ASP A 95 33.17 -17.42 -43.72
C ASP A 95 33.68 -17.52 -45.18
N ASP A 96 34.53 -18.51 -45.50
CA ASP A 96 35.34 -18.54 -46.72
C ASP A 96 35.41 -19.90 -47.46
N GLU A 97 34.53 -20.87 -47.17
CA GLU A 97 34.45 -22.12 -47.95
C GLU A 97 33.26 -22.17 -48.95
N VAL A 98 33.61 -22.30 -50.23
CA VAL A 98 32.69 -22.53 -51.36
C VAL A 98 32.30 -24.02 -51.40
N ILE A 99 31.01 -24.31 -51.22
CA ILE A 99 30.47 -25.66 -51.40
C ILE A 99 30.30 -25.95 -52.90
N ILE A 100 31.17 -26.79 -53.46
CA ILE A 100 31.01 -27.36 -54.81
C ILE A 100 30.21 -28.67 -54.69
N LEU A 101 28.91 -28.62 -55.01
CA LEU A 101 28.12 -29.83 -55.23
C LEU A 101 28.45 -30.39 -56.62
N ARG A 102 29.24 -31.47 -56.65
CA ARG A 102 29.53 -32.21 -57.88
C ARG A 102 28.35 -33.15 -58.19
N PRO A 103 27.74 -33.09 -59.40
CA PRO A 103 26.73 -34.06 -59.78
C PRO A 103 27.43 -35.37 -60.14
N HIS A 104 26.95 -36.48 -59.59
CA HIS A 104 27.16 -37.78 -60.19
C HIS A 104 25.80 -38.41 -60.41
N SER A 105 25.41 -38.35 -61.70
CA SER A 105 24.73 -39.37 -62.48
C SER A 105 23.68 -40.23 -61.79
#